data_AF-A0A9D6JQM1-F1
#
_entry.id   AF-A0A9D6JQM1-F1
#
_cell.length_a   1.000
_cell.length_b   1.000
_cell.length_c   1.000
_cell.angle_alpha   90.00
_cell.angle_beta   90.00
_cell.angle_gamma   90.00
#
_symmetry.space_group_name_H-M   'P 1'
#
loop_
_entity.id
_entity.type
_entity.pdbx_description
1 polymer ?
#
loop_
_entity_poly.entity_id
_entity_poly.type
_entity_poly.pdbx_seq_one_letter_code
_entity_poly.pdbx_strand_id
1 'polypeptide(L)'
;MQKLLFIFLVILLPLMGCQTVSDLEHVEFKKQKGILFDVAQEKMADIGETAFKEIGLVVERVNHSSQRIEIFGSRSAELGEYGAVYGLYLYSLSSHQTEVYLVRKERLSSSGFSRDEREDILAKLDELVSKMSGL
;
A
#
# COMPACT_ATOMS: atom_id res chain seq x y z
N MET A 1 48.10 2.29 -4.88
CA MET A 1 46.93 1.73 -5.60
C MET A 1 45.73 1.65 -4.64
N GLN A 2 45.03 2.76 -4.39
CA GLN A 2 44.02 2.84 -3.31
C GLN A 2 42.72 3.57 -3.74
N LYS A 3 42.56 3.82 -5.05
CA LYS A 3 41.39 4.52 -5.62
C LYS A 3 40.34 3.59 -6.26
N LEU A 4 40.61 2.29 -6.37
CA LEU A 4 39.69 1.33 -7.00
C LEU A 4 38.63 0.77 -6.04
N LEU A 5 38.83 0.83 -4.72
CA LEU A 5 37.89 0.24 -3.77
C LEU A 5 36.60 1.05 -3.60
N PHE A 6 36.64 2.37 -3.83
CA PHE A 6 35.49 3.26 -3.60
C PHE A 6 34.43 3.18 -4.70
N ILE A 7 34.80 2.85 -5.93
CA ILE A 7 33.85 2.79 -7.05
C ILE A 7 32.98 1.53 -6.94
N PHE A 8 33.50 0.45 -6.38
CA PHE A 8 32.74 -0.80 -6.20
C PHE A 8 31.67 -0.69 -5.10
N LEU A 9 31.92 0.12 -4.06
CA LEU A 9 30.99 0.26 -2.94
C LEU A 9 29.73 1.08 -3.31
N VAL A 10 29.86 2.07 -4.19
CA VAL A 10 28.76 2.95 -4.60
C VAL A 10 27.84 2.29 -5.65
N ILE A 11 28.36 1.33 -6.43
CA ILE A 11 27.56 0.61 -7.45
C ILE A 11 26.70 -0.51 -6.85
N LEU A 12 27.01 -1.00 -5.65
CA LEU A 12 26.23 -2.05 -4.98
C LEU A 12 25.03 -1.52 -4.16
N LEU A 13 25.07 -0.27 -3.72
CA LEU A 13 24.01 0.36 -2.93
C LEU A 13 22.65 0.52 -3.64
N PRO A 14 22.56 0.76 -4.97
CA PRO A 14 21.27 0.92 -5.64
C PRO A 14 20.49 -0.40 -5.79
N LEU A 15 21.16 -1.56 -5.73
CA LEU A 15 20.53 -2.87 -5.97
C LEU A 15 19.65 -3.34 -4.81
N MET A 16 19.88 -2.85 -3.59
CA MET A 16 19.05 -3.19 -2.44
C MET A 16 17.78 -2.33 -2.31
N GLY A 17 17.70 -1.21 -3.04
CA GLY A 17 16.51 -0.35 -3.07
C GLY A 17 15.35 -0.92 -3.89
N CYS A 18 15.63 -1.83 -4.84
CA CYS A 18 14.62 -2.40 -5.74
C CYS A 18 13.86 -3.61 -5.17
N GLN A 19 14.38 -4.31 -4.15
CA GLN A 19 13.72 -5.51 -3.63
C GLN A 19 12.50 -5.21 -2.75
N THR A 20 12.41 -4.01 -2.18
CA THR A 20 11.38 -3.66 -1.22
C THR A 20 9.95 -3.72 -1.79
N VAL A 21 9.79 -3.50 -3.09
CA VAL A 21 8.49 -3.50 -3.79
C VAL A 21 8.13 -4.88 -4.34
N SER A 22 9.10 -5.68 -4.82
CA SER A 22 8.82 -7.03 -5.30
C SER A 22 8.45 -8.02 -4.19
N ASP A 23 8.99 -7.85 -2.98
CA ASP A 23 8.67 -8.74 -1.85
C ASP A 23 7.26 -8.55 -1.26
N LEU A 24 6.54 -7.52 -1.69
CA LEU A 24 5.13 -7.32 -1.32
C LEU A 24 4.19 -8.32 -2.03
N GLU A 25 4.64 -8.99 -3.10
CA GLU A 25 3.78 -9.87 -3.90
C GLU A 25 3.61 -11.30 -3.34
N HIS A 26 4.57 -11.83 -2.56
CA HIS A 26 4.65 -13.28 -2.33
C HIS A 26 4.23 -13.80 -0.95
N VAL A 27 4.17 -12.97 0.10
CA VAL A 27 4.16 -13.49 1.48
C VAL A 27 2.82 -13.38 2.22
N GLU A 28 1.94 -12.42 1.93
CA GLU A 28 0.84 -12.10 2.86
C GLU A 28 -0.59 -12.47 2.44
N PHE A 29 -0.85 -12.76 1.16
CA PHE A 29 -2.22 -13.05 0.69
C PHE A 29 -2.81 -14.34 1.27
N LYS A 30 -2.00 -15.37 1.53
CA LYS A 30 -2.51 -16.72 1.83
C LYS A 30 -3.19 -16.89 3.19
N LYS A 31 -3.17 -15.87 4.06
CA LYS A 31 -3.76 -15.95 5.43
C LYS A 31 -4.77 -14.85 5.75
N GLN A 32 -4.94 -13.85 4.88
CA GLN A 32 -5.89 -12.77 5.12
C GLN A 32 -7.16 -12.96 4.31
N LYS A 33 -8.31 -12.79 4.96
CA LYS A 33 -9.61 -12.79 4.28
C LYS A 33 -9.79 -11.44 3.57
N GLY A 34 -10.08 -11.47 2.27
CA GLY A 34 -10.46 -10.28 1.52
C GLY A 34 -11.80 -9.70 2.02
N ILE A 35 -11.97 -8.41 1.82
CA ILE A 35 -13.21 -7.68 2.14
C ILE A 35 -13.93 -7.38 0.84
N LEU A 36 -15.22 -7.72 0.78
CA LEU A 36 -16.03 -7.54 -0.41
C LEU A 36 -16.71 -6.17 -0.39
N PHE A 37 -16.59 -5.44 -1.49
CA PHE A 37 -17.31 -4.21 -1.74
C PHE A 37 -18.10 -4.34 -3.04
N ASP A 38 -19.38 -3.94 -3.01
CA ASP A 38 -20.24 -3.88 -4.19
C ASP A 38 -19.98 -2.61 -5.01
N VAL A 39 -18.71 -2.42 -5.37
CA VAL A 39 -18.18 -1.33 -6.19
C VAL A 39 -17.26 -1.91 -7.26
N ALA A 40 -17.29 -1.35 -8.47
CA ALA A 40 -16.38 -1.72 -9.54
C ALA A 40 -14.91 -1.39 -9.19
N GLN A 41 -13.98 -2.23 -9.66
CA GLN A 41 -12.55 -2.16 -9.28
C GLN A 41 -11.92 -0.78 -9.46
N GLU A 42 -12.15 -0.11 -10.59
CA GLU A 42 -11.61 1.24 -10.86
C GLU A 42 -12.17 2.29 -9.89
N LYS A 43 -13.49 2.25 -9.62
CA LYS A 43 -14.10 3.14 -8.62
C LYS A 43 -13.58 2.84 -7.22
N MET A 44 -13.34 1.58 -6.90
CA MET A 44 -12.75 1.19 -5.62
C MET A 44 -11.31 1.69 -5.50
N ALA A 45 -10.58 1.84 -6.61
CA ALA A 45 -9.25 2.44 -6.61
C ALA A 45 -9.30 3.94 -6.27
N ASP A 46 -10.21 4.69 -6.88
CA ASP A 46 -10.44 6.11 -6.56
C ASP A 46 -10.81 6.30 -5.07
N ILE A 47 -11.67 5.41 -4.55
CA ILE A 47 -12.04 5.37 -3.13
C ILE A 47 -10.82 5.06 -2.26
N GLY A 48 -10.00 4.09 -2.64
CA GLY A 48 -8.79 3.70 -1.91
C GLY A 48 -7.77 4.83 -1.79
N GLU A 49 -7.50 5.53 -2.90
CA GLU A 49 -6.64 6.71 -2.89
C GLU A 49 -7.19 7.83 -2.01
N THR A 50 -8.50 8.07 -2.09
CA THR A 50 -9.18 9.09 -1.29
C THR A 50 -9.12 8.74 0.19
N ALA A 51 -9.36 7.47 0.55
CA ALA A 51 -9.26 6.98 1.91
C ALA A 51 -7.86 7.22 2.49
N PHE A 52 -6.81 6.86 1.74
CA PHE A 52 -5.42 7.11 2.15
C PHE A 52 -5.16 8.60 2.40
N LYS A 53 -5.58 9.47 1.48
CA LYS A 53 -5.41 10.92 1.62
C LYS A 53 -6.16 11.48 2.85
N GLU A 54 -7.40 11.06 3.08
CA GLU A 54 -8.23 11.55 4.20
C GLU A 54 -7.71 11.13 5.57
N ILE A 55 -7.06 9.98 5.69
CA ILE A 55 -6.46 9.54 6.96
C ILE A 55 -5.02 10.06 7.15
N GLY A 56 -4.50 10.82 6.18
CA GLY A 56 -3.18 11.44 6.24
C GLY A 56 -2.03 10.54 5.76
N LEU A 57 -2.32 9.50 4.97
CA LEU A 57 -1.32 8.78 4.20
C LEU A 57 -1.05 9.49 2.86
N VAL A 58 0.21 9.47 2.47
CA VAL A 58 0.65 9.87 1.13
C VAL A 58 0.59 8.64 0.24
N VAL A 59 -0.12 8.74 -0.89
CA VAL A 59 -0.12 7.70 -1.92
C VAL A 59 1.25 7.72 -2.60
N GLU A 60 2.03 6.66 -2.41
CA GLU A 60 3.38 6.52 -2.99
C GLU A 60 3.33 5.98 -4.42
N ARG A 61 2.41 5.05 -4.68
CA ARG A 61 2.31 4.33 -5.96
C ARG A 61 0.92 3.76 -6.16
N VAL A 62 0.45 3.81 -7.41
CA VAL A 62 -0.71 3.06 -7.89
C VAL A 62 -0.26 2.23 -9.09
N ASN A 63 -0.45 0.91 -9.02
CA ASN A 63 -0.15 -0.02 -10.12
C ASN A 63 -1.44 -0.58 -10.69
N HIS A 64 -1.59 -0.48 -12.02
CA HIS A 64 -2.68 -1.12 -12.74
C HIS A 64 -2.12 -2.34 -13.48
N SER A 65 -2.72 -3.50 -13.25
CA SER A 65 -2.46 -4.73 -14.00
C SER A 65 -3.77 -5.28 -14.55
N SER A 66 -3.68 -6.23 -15.48
CA SER A 66 -4.87 -6.91 -16.02
C SER A 66 -5.64 -7.74 -14.97
N GLN A 67 -5.02 -8.04 -13.82
CA GLN A 67 -5.59 -8.90 -12.78
C GLN A 67 -6.04 -8.12 -11.54
N ARG A 68 -5.35 -7.02 -11.21
CA ARG A 68 -5.58 -6.24 -10.00
C ARG A 68 -5.09 -4.80 -10.10
N ILE A 69 -5.63 -3.94 -9.24
CA ILE A 69 -5.10 -2.61 -8.96
C ILE A 69 -4.45 -2.64 -7.57
N GLU A 70 -3.30 -2.01 -7.43
CA GLU A 70 -2.56 -1.93 -6.18
C GLU A 70 -2.34 -0.47 -5.79
N ILE A 71 -2.61 -0.12 -4.54
CA ILE A 71 -2.40 1.23 -4.01
C ILE A 71 -1.50 1.12 -2.80
N PHE A 72 -0.35 1.80 -2.84
CA PHE A 72 0.60 1.83 -1.75
C PHE A 72 0.64 3.22 -1.14
N GLY A 73 0.58 3.28 0.19
CA GLY A 73 0.61 4.53 0.93
C GLY A 73 1.37 4.41 2.23
N SER A 74 1.93 5.53 2.68
CA SER A 74 2.65 5.62 3.95
C SER A 74 2.44 7.01 4.56
N ARG A 75 2.71 7.15 5.85
CA ARG A 75 2.79 8.48 6.48
C ARG A 75 3.95 9.25 5.84
N SER A 76 3.72 10.51 5.49
CA SER A 76 4.79 11.43 5.09
C SER A 76 5.89 11.41 6.15
N ALA A 77 7.14 11.27 5.73
CA ALA A 77 8.29 11.27 6.63
C ALA A 77 8.51 12.68 7.20
N GLU A 78 7.75 13.07 8.22
CA GLU A 78 8.11 14.20 9.06
C GLU A 78 9.21 13.72 10.03
N LEU A 79 10.46 14.10 9.73
CA LEU A 79 11.63 14.01 10.61
C LEU A 79 11.82 12.66 11.35
N GLY A 80 12.32 11.65 10.63
CA GLY A 80 13.05 10.53 11.25
C GLY A 80 12.22 9.27 11.58
N GLU A 81 10.90 9.32 11.45
CA GLU A 81 10.06 8.12 11.56
C GLU A 81 9.72 7.56 10.17
N TYR A 82 10.28 6.39 9.85
CA TYR A 82 9.82 5.60 8.71
C TYR A 82 8.55 4.86 9.13
N GLY A 83 7.38 5.39 8.79
CA GLY A 83 6.09 4.76 9.08
C GLY A 83 5.87 3.43 8.36
N ALA A 84 4.86 2.68 8.80
CA ALA A 84 4.40 1.48 8.11
C ALA A 84 3.91 1.81 6.69
N VAL A 85 4.16 0.91 5.73
CA VAL A 85 3.60 1.01 4.38
C VAL A 85 2.35 0.14 4.32
N TYR A 86 1.25 0.72 3.87
CA TYR A 86 0.00 0.01 3.63
C TYR A 86 -0.19 -0.23 2.14
N GLY A 87 -0.61 -1.44 1.77
CA GLY A 87 -0.96 -1.84 0.42
C GLY A 87 -2.43 -2.27 0.36
N LEU A 88 -3.22 -1.63 -0.50
CA LEU A 88 -4.52 -2.11 -0.92
C LEU A 88 -4.38 -2.88 -2.23
N TYR A 89 -4.88 -4.10 -2.27
CA TYR A 89 -4.94 -4.91 -3.48
C TYR A 89 -6.38 -5.20 -3.84
N LEU A 90 -6.77 -4.74 -5.02
CA LEU A 90 -8.14 -4.70 -5.49
C LEU A 90 -8.31 -5.73 -6.61
N TYR A 91 -9.08 -6.78 -6.37
CA TYR A 91 -9.39 -7.83 -7.33
C TYR A 91 -10.83 -7.70 -7.81
N SER A 92 -11.03 -7.61 -9.11
CA SER A 92 -12.37 -7.62 -9.69
C SER A 92 -12.96 -9.03 -9.61
N LEU A 93 -14.10 -9.18 -8.92
CA LEU A 93 -14.90 -10.40 -8.95
C LEU A 93 -16.00 -10.33 -10.01
N SER A 94 -16.49 -9.14 -10.30
CA SER A 94 -17.47 -8.85 -11.35
C SER A 94 -17.39 -7.38 -11.79
N SER A 95 -18.24 -6.96 -12.74
CA SER A 95 -18.33 -5.56 -13.17
C SER A 95 -18.68 -4.57 -12.05
N HIS A 96 -19.22 -5.06 -10.94
CA HIS A 96 -19.72 -4.23 -9.84
C HIS A 96 -19.26 -4.70 -8.46
N GLN A 97 -18.34 -5.67 -8.39
CA GLN A 97 -17.89 -6.21 -7.11
C GLN A 97 -16.38 -6.37 -7.10
N THR A 98 -15.75 -5.89 -6.02
CA THR A 98 -14.31 -5.90 -5.81
C THR A 98 -13.99 -6.56 -4.48
N GLU A 99 -13.03 -7.47 -4.49
CA GLU A 99 -12.41 -8.00 -3.28
C GLU A 99 -11.14 -7.20 -2.95
N VAL A 100 -11.05 -6.73 -1.72
CA VAL A 100 -9.97 -5.84 -1.25
C VAL A 100 -9.16 -6.53 -0.18
N TYR A 101 -7.85 -6.58 -0.37
CA TYR A 101 -6.88 -7.03 0.64
C TYR A 101 -6.07 -5.84 1.14
N LEU A 102 -5.98 -5.71 2.46
CA LEU A 102 -5.18 -4.67 3.12
C LEU A 102 -3.97 -5.29 3.81
N VAL A 103 -2.79 -4.95 3.31
CA VAL A 103 -1.49 -5.45 3.77
C VAL A 103 -0.74 -4.31 4.46
N ARG A 104 -0.05 -4.63 5.58
CA ARG A 104 0.81 -3.69 6.31
C ARG A 104 2.22 -4.26 6.32
N LYS A 105 3.18 -3.53 5.74
CA LYS A 105 4.61 -3.87 5.78
C LYS A 105 5.34 -2.89 6.68
N GLU A 106 5.94 -3.42 7.74
CA GLU A 106 6.83 -2.65 8.61
C GLU A 106 8.17 -2.39 7.89
N ARG A 107 8.65 -1.15 7.91
CA ARG A 107 10.01 -0.84 7.43
C ARG A 107 11.01 -1.21 8.54
N LEU A 108 12.15 -1.78 8.14
CA LEU A 108 13.20 -2.34 9.02
C LEU A 108 13.81 -1.38 10.07
N SER A 109 13.41 -0.11 10.12
CA SER A 109 13.99 0.92 10.98
C SER A 109 12.99 1.66 11.89
N SER A 110 11.71 1.26 11.97
CA SER A 110 10.79 1.89 12.93
C SER A 110 11.05 1.37 14.35
N SER A 111 11.95 2.00 15.08
CA SER A 111 12.27 1.70 16.49
C SER A 111 11.19 2.12 17.50
N GLY A 112 9.95 2.32 17.06
CA GLY A 112 8.89 2.82 17.93
C GLY A 112 7.53 2.59 17.30
N PHE A 113 6.64 2.01 18.11
CA PHE A 113 5.18 1.93 17.98
C PHE A 113 4.57 2.80 16.86
N SER A 114 4.58 2.32 15.60
CA SER A 114 3.72 2.92 14.59
C SER A 114 2.30 2.45 14.85
N ARG A 115 1.37 3.41 14.99
CA ARG A 115 -0.07 3.13 15.11
C ARG A 115 -0.48 2.21 13.97
N ASP A 116 -1.14 1.09 14.28
CA ASP A 116 -1.78 0.28 13.26
C ASP A 116 -3.01 1.04 12.77
N GLU A 117 -2.95 1.53 11.53
CA GLU A 117 -3.98 2.33 10.87
C GLU A 117 -4.94 1.44 10.07
N ARG A 118 -4.81 0.11 10.18
CA ARG A 118 -5.67 -0.84 9.46
C ARG A 118 -7.15 -0.56 9.70
N GLU A 119 -7.55 -0.40 10.96
CA GLU A 119 -8.96 -0.13 11.29
C GLU A 119 -9.43 1.23 10.76
N ASP A 120 -8.59 2.26 10.83
CA ASP A 120 -8.89 3.59 10.30
C ASP A 120 -9.07 3.56 8.76
N ILE A 121 -8.21 2.82 8.05
CA ILE A 121 -8.31 2.61 6.60
C ILE A 121 -9.64 1.92 6.28
N LEU A 122 -9.94 0.80 6.96
CA LEU A 122 -11.15 0.03 6.68
C LEU A 122 -12.43 0.82 6.96
N ALA A 123 -12.48 1.53 8.09
CA ALA A 123 -13.59 2.40 8.43
C ALA A 123 -13.79 3.51 7.39
N LYS A 124 -12.69 4.10 6.90
CA LYS A 124 -12.75 5.15 5.88
C LYS A 124 -13.21 4.62 4.52
N LEU A 125 -12.79 3.43 4.12
CA LEU A 125 -13.28 2.78 2.89
C LEU A 125 -14.79 2.55 2.96
N ASP A 126 -15.29 2.00 4.07
CA ASP A 126 -16.72 1.75 4.27
C ASP A 126 -17.56 3.03 4.29
N GLU A 127 -17.05 4.09 4.95
CA GLU A 127 -17.66 5.42 4.95
C GLU A 127 -17.81 5.98 3.52
N LEU A 128 -16.74 5.93 2.71
CA LEU A 128 -16.74 6.47 1.36
C LEU A 128 -17.64 5.67 0.41
N VAL A 129 -17.65 4.34 0.52
CA VAL A 129 -18.56 3.47 -0.25
C VAL A 129 -20.03 3.75 0.11
N SER A 130 -20.32 3.93 1.40
CA SER A 130 -21.67 4.24 1.88
C SER A 130 -22.17 5.60 1.36
N LYS A 131 -21.31 6.63 1.36
CA LYS A 131 -21.64 7.95 0.79
C LYS A 131 -21.98 7.89 -0.70
N MET A 132 -21.31 7.03 -1.45
CA MET A 132 -21.53 6.89 -2.89
C MET A 132 -22.79 6.09 -3.24
N SER A 133 -23.21 5.19 -2.36
CA SER A 133 -24.44 4.38 -2.55
C SER A 133 -25.72 5.10 -2.12
N GLY A 134 -25.60 6.16 -1.30
CA GLY A 134 -26.73 6.95 -0.79
C GLY A 134 -27.05 8.22 -1.60
N LEU A 135 -26.32 8.46 -2.70
CA LEU A 135 -26.57 9.50 -3.70
C LEU A 135 -27.21 8.89 -4.95
#